data_AF-A0A8J7SVB2-F1
#
_entry.id   AF-A0A8J7SVB2-F1
#
_cell.length_a   1.000
_cell.length_b   1.000
_cell.length_c   1.000
_cell.angle_alpha   90.00
_cell.angle_beta   90.00
_cell.angle_gamma   90.00
#
_symmetry.space_group_name_H-M   'P 1'
#
loop_
_entity.id
_entity.type
_entity.pdbx_description
1 polymer ?
#
loop_
_entity_poly.entity_id
_entity_poly.type
_entity_poly.pdbx_seq_one_letter_code
_entity_poly.pdbx_strand_id
1 'polypeptide(L)'
;MQQAVDAILQTAESLRFVRDTQGDLPWMYLDAVQNGLRASKVATYAVFAEAPKQLAFAEQHMASIGGPASIAEYQAKAVQVEIAASAWNAFLTGFVEGLPHTALIAIVVQSYDNIQTKHIERPGFIAAAEAAALRAAPELAALIAAFEAVGA
;
A
#
# COMPACT_ATOMS: atom_id res chain seq x y z
N MET A 1 -18.30 -6.15 6.35
CA MET A 1 -17.93 -6.72 5.04
C MET A 1 -17.69 -5.63 4.00
N GLN A 2 -18.65 -4.74 3.71
CA GLN A 2 -18.42 -3.61 2.78
C GLN A 2 -17.14 -2.79 3.07
N GLN A 3 -16.94 -2.38 4.32
CA GLN A 3 -15.73 -1.64 4.74
C GLN A 3 -14.41 -2.39 4.46
N ALA A 4 -14.43 -3.73 4.45
CA ALA A 4 -13.25 -4.52 4.12
C ALA A 4 -12.94 -4.48 2.63
N VAL A 5 -13.98 -4.56 1.80
CA VAL A 5 -13.87 -4.45 0.35
C VAL A 5 -13.40 -3.04 -0.05
N ASP A 6 -14.00 -2.00 0.53
CA ASP A 6 -13.59 -0.61 0.26
C ASP A 6 -12.11 -0.38 0.63
N ALA A 7 -11.65 -0.91 1.77
CA ALA A 7 -10.25 -0.81 2.18
C ALA A 7 -9.29 -1.56 1.24
N ILE A 8 -9.67 -2.75 0.78
CA ILE A 8 -8.90 -3.55 -0.18
C ILE A 8 -8.79 -2.81 -1.53
N LEU A 9 -9.90 -2.26 -2.03
CA LEU A 9 -9.94 -1.51 -3.29
C LEU A 9 -9.09 -0.23 -3.23
N GLN A 10 -9.23 0.57 -2.17
CA GLN A 10 -8.42 1.78 -1.98
C GLN A 10 -6.93 1.48 -1.88
N THR A 11 -6.56 0.37 -1.24
CA THR A 11 -5.17 -0.08 -1.14
C THR A 11 -4.64 -0.49 -2.51
N ALA A 12 -5.41 -1.29 -3.26
CA ALA A 12 -5.06 -1.70 -4.62
C ALA A 12 -4.91 -0.48 -5.56
N GLU A 13 -5.79 0.50 -5.47
CA GLU A 13 -5.69 1.75 -6.22
C GLU A 13 -4.41 2.53 -5.88
N SER A 14 -4.08 2.65 -4.59
CA SER A 14 -2.83 3.31 -4.14
C SER A 14 -1.59 2.59 -4.67
N LEU A 15 -1.59 1.24 -4.67
CA LEU A 15 -0.51 0.43 -5.23
C LEU A 15 -0.38 0.59 -6.74
N ARG A 16 -1.51 0.57 -7.47
CA ARG A 16 -1.56 0.83 -8.92
C ARG A 16 -1.07 2.23 -9.23
N PHE A 17 -1.46 3.22 -8.43
CA PHE A 17 -0.98 4.59 -8.59
C PHE A 17 0.54 4.66 -8.50
N VAL A 18 1.14 4.05 -7.46
CA VAL A 18 2.59 3.96 -7.31
C VAL A 18 3.26 3.34 -8.55
N ARG A 19 2.71 2.23 -9.07
CA ARG A 19 3.22 1.52 -10.26
C ARG A 19 3.12 2.36 -11.54
N ASP A 20 1.97 3.00 -11.76
CA ASP A 20 1.57 3.53 -13.08
C ASP A 20 1.89 5.02 -13.25
N THR A 21 2.04 5.79 -12.16
CA THR A 21 2.44 7.21 -12.28
C THR A 21 3.86 7.34 -12.82
N GLN A 22 4.08 8.42 -13.56
CA GLN A 22 5.39 8.80 -14.09
C GLN A 22 5.94 10.01 -13.34
N GLY A 23 7.27 10.18 -13.36
CA GLY A 23 7.94 11.31 -12.71
C GLY A 23 8.19 11.09 -11.23
N ASP A 24 8.27 12.18 -10.48
CA ASP A 24 8.53 12.15 -9.04
C ASP A 24 7.36 11.48 -8.31
N LEU A 25 7.67 10.71 -7.27
CA LEU A 25 6.69 10.00 -6.47
C LEU A 25 6.53 10.70 -5.11
N PRO A 26 5.40 11.37 -4.83
CA PRO A 26 5.16 11.95 -3.52
C PRO A 26 5.14 10.90 -2.42
N TRP A 27 5.80 11.19 -1.29
CA TRP A 27 5.85 10.29 -0.13
C TRP A 27 4.46 9.93 0.40
N MET A 28 3.48 10.83 0.24
CA MET A 28 2.09 10.61 0.66
C MET A 28 1.47 9.34 0.05
N TYR A 29 1.88 8.93 -1.16
CA TYR A 29 1.34 7.74 -1.80
C TYR A 29 1.90 6.45 -1.19
N LEU A 30 3.15 6.47 -0.72
CA LEU A 30 3.71 5.36 0.05
C LEU A 30 3.04 5.26 1.43
N ASP A 31 2.77 6.40 2.08
CA ASP A 31 2.01 6.42 3.33
C ASP A 31 0.56 5.93 3.13
N ALA A 32 -0.06 6.26 2.00
CA ALA A 32 -1.39 5.77 1.65
C ALA A 32 -1.40 4.24 1.49
N VAL A 33 -0.39 3.66 0.84
CA VAL A 33 -0.21 2.20 0.75
C VAL A 33 -0.09 1.59 2.15
N GLN A 34 0.78 2.13 3.01
CA GLN A 34 0.98 1.59 4.37
C GLN A 34 -0.30 1.67 5.23
N ASN A 35 -1.02 2.80 5.15
CA ASN A 35 -2.30 2.94 5.81
C ASN A 35 -3.37 1.99 5.27
N GLY A 36 -3.39 1.80 3.94
CA GLY A 36 -4.26 0.85 3.26
C GLY A 36 -4.03 -0.58 3.73
N LEU A 37 -2.77 -1.04 3.73
CA LEU A 37 -2.39 -2.37 4.22
C LEU A 37 -2.89 -2.62 5.66
N ARG A 38 -2.71 -1.63 6.55
CA ARG A 38 -3.23 -1.70 7.92
C ARG A 38 -4.75 -1.79 7.95
N ALA A 39 -5.46 -0.97 7.16
CA ALA A 39 -6.91 -0.97 7.09
C ALA A 39 -7.46 -2.31 6.58
N SER A 40 -6.89 -2.86 5.49
CA SER A 40 -7.25 -4.16 4.95
C SER A 40 -7.05 -5.29 5.95
N LYS A 41 -5.97 -5.26 6.74
CA LYS A 41 -5.71 -6.23 7.80
C LYS A 41 -6.75 -6.17 8.92
N VAL A 42 -7.05 -4.97 9.41
CA VAL A 42 -8.10 -4.76 10.43
C VAL A 42 -9.44 -5.27 9.93
N ALA A 43 -9.79 -4.96 8.69
CA ALA A 43 -11.07 -5.35 8.13
C ALA A 43 -11.15 -6.87 7.89
N THR A 44 -10.04 -7.51 7.53
CA THR A 44 -9.93 -8.98 7.44
C THR A 44 -10.17 -9.65 8.78
N TYR A 45 -9.61 -9.13 9.86
CA TYR A 45 -9.89 -9.65 11.21
C TYR A 45 -11.36 -9.46 11.61
N ALA A 46 -11.98 -8.34 11.25
CA ALA A 46 -13.40 -8.14 11.47
C ALA A 46 -14.26 -9.17 10.69
N VAL A 47 -13.89 -9.51 9.45
CA VAL A 47 -14.57 -10.56 8.68
C VAL A 47 -14.46 -11.91 9.39
N PHE A 48 -13.28 -12.32 9.85
CA PHE A 48 -13.11 -13.59 10.56
C PHE A 48 -13.81 -13.64 11.92
N ALA A 49 -13.97 -12.51 12.60
CA ALA A 49 -14.70 -12.45 13.85
C ALA A 49 -16.22 -12.55 13.66
N GLU A 50 -16.75 -11.99 12.57
CA GLU A 50 -18.21 -11.91 12.33
C GLU A 50 -18.76 -13.06 11.49
N ALA A 51 -18.02 -13.55 10.49
CA ALA A 51 -18.49 -14.58 9.57
C ALA A 51 -18.99 -15.88 10.25
N PRO A 52 -18.36 -16.40 11.32
CA PRO A 52 -18.84 -17.60 12.00
C PRO A 52 -20.25 -17.45 12.59
N LYS A 53 -20.71 -16.23 12.86
CA LYS A 53 -22.05 -15.98 13.43
C LYS A 53 -23.17 -16.25 12.41
N GLN A 54 -22.90 -16.07 11.12
CA GLN A 54 -23.85 -16.29 10.02
C GLN A 54 -23.13 -16.71 8.73
N LEU A 55 -22.47 -17.88 8.75
CA LEU A 55 -21.54 -18.31 7.70
C LEU A 55 -22.15 -18.28 6.29
N ALA A 56 -23.30 -18.92 6.10
CA ALA A 56 -23.94 -19.01 4.79
C ALA A 56 -24.29 -17.63 4.19
N PHE A 57 -24.75 -16.69 5.03
CA PHE A 57 -25.05 -15.34 4.59
C PHE A 57 -23.77 -14.56 4.26
N ALA A 58 -22.71 -14.71 5.07
CA ALA A 58 -21.43 -14.04 4.83
C ALA A 58 -20.78 -14.50 3.51
N GLU A 59 -20.79 -15.80 3.23
CA GLU A 59 -20.26 -16.36 1.97
C GLU A 59 -21.09 -15.91 0.77
N GLN A 60 -22.42 -15.93 0.88
CA GLN A 60 -23.29 -15.44 -0.18
C GLN A 60 -23.06 -13.94 -0.46
N HIS A 61 -22.93 -13.12 0.59
CA HIS A 61 -22.70 -11.68 0.44
C HIS A 61 -21.32 -11.40 -0.18
N MET A 62 -20.26 -12.08 0.27
CA MET A 62 -18.91 -11.95 -0.29
C MET A 62 -18.85 -12.35 -1.76
N ALA A 63 -19.49 -13.46 -2.14
CA ALA A 63 -19.60 -13.86 -3.54
C ALA A 63 -20.41 -12.83 -4.36
N SER A 64 -21.47 -12.23 -3.79
CA SER A 64 -22.32 -11.26 -4.50
C SER A 64 -21.60 -9.95 -4.89
N ILE A 65 -20.49 -9.64 -4.21
CA ILE A 65 -19.66 -8.46 -4.48
C ILE A 65 -18.37 -8.80 -5.24
N GLY A 66 -18.29 -10.00 -5.85
CA GLY A 66 -17.14 -10.43 -6.65
C GLY A 66 -15.94 -10.93 -5.84
N GLY A 67 -16.11 -11.15 -4.53
CA GLY A 67 -15.09 -11.73 -3.66
C GLY A 67 -15.03 -13.27 -3.74
N PRO A 68 -14.24 -13.91 -2.85
CA PRO A 68 -14.09 -15.36 -2.81
C PRO A 68 -15.41 -16.09 -2.52
N ALA A 69 -15.50 -17.36 -2.92
CA ALA A 69 -16.75 -18.13 -2.80
C ALA A 69 -16.99 -18.68 -1.38
N SER A 70 -15.95 -18.72 -0.54
CA SER A 70 -16.04 -19.21 0.84
C SER A 70 -15.13 -18.44 1.78
N ILE A 71 -15.42 -18.50 3.09
CA ILE A 71 -14.55 -17.88 4.11
C ILE A 71 -13.17 -18.56 4.13
N ALA A 72 -13.11 -19.87 3.87
CA ALA A 72 -11.84 -20.60 3.78
C ALA A 72 -10.98 -20.11 2.60
N GLU A 73 -11.58 -19.86 1.45
CA GLU A 73 -10.88 -19.28 0.29
C GLU A 73 -10.42 -17.85 0.57
N TYR A 74 -11.27 -17.03 1.19
CA TYR A 74 -10.91 -15.68 1.62
C TYR A 74 -9.72 -15.71 2.61
N GLN A 75 -9.71 -16.67 3.55
CA GLN A 75 -8.59 -16.85 4.47
C GLN A 75 -7.29 -17.23 3.76
N ALA A 76 -7.34 -18.16 2.81
CA ALA A 76 -6.16 -18.54 2.03
C ALA A 76 -5.60 -17.35 1.24
N LYS A 77 -6.45 -16.54 0.61
CA LYS A 77 -6.04 -15.34 -0.13
C LYS A 77 -5.53 -14.23 0.80
N ALA A 78 -6.13 -14.04 1.97
CA ALA A 78 -5.63 -13.09 2.97
C ALA A 78 -4.22 -13.45 3.45
N VAL A 79 -3.90 -14.74 3.60
CA VAL A 79 -2.53 -15.20 3.91
C VAL A 79 -1.56 -14.84 2.79
N GLN A 80 -1.96 -14.99 1.52
CA GLN A 80 -1.13 -14.58 0.38
C GLN A 80 -0.87 -13.07 0.37
N VAL A 81 -1.88 -12.26 0.69
CA VAL A 81 -1.72 -10.79 0.85
C VAL A 81 -0.72 -10.46 1.94
N GLU A 82 -0.78 -11.11 3.11
CA GLU A 82 0.18 -10.87 4.21
C GLU A 82 1.62 -11.26 3.83
N ILE A 83 1.81 -12.37 3.11
CA ILE A 83 3.13 -12.79 2.60
C ILE A 83 3.67 -11.74 1.63
N ALA A 84 2.86 -11.30 0.66
CA ALA A 84 3.25 -10.29 -0.31
C ALA A 84 3.53 -8.94 0.36
N ALA A 85 2.73 -8.55 1.35
CA ALA A 85 2.91 -7.32 2.10
C ALA A 85 4.20 -7.34 2.94
N SER A 86 4.54 -8.50 3.52
CA SER A 86 5.82 -8.69 4.23
C SER A 86 7.01 -8.52 3.29
N ALA A 87 6.97 -9.15 2.11
CA ALA A 87 8.01 -9.00 1.09
C ALA A 87 8.14 -7.55 0.62
N TRP A 88 7.01 -6.89 0.33
CA TRP A 88 6.96 -5.48 0.00
C TRP A 88 7.57 -4.59 1.08
N ASN A 89 7.25 -4.81 2.35
CA ASN A 89 7.78 -4.00 3.44
C ASN A 89 9.28 -4.21 3.65
N ALA A 90 9.78 -5.44 3.48
CA ALA A 90 11.21 -5.72 3.53
C ALA A 90 11.95 -5.02 2.38
N PHE A 91 11.41 -5.12 1.16
CA PHE A 91 11.93 -4.39 -0.01
C PHE A 91 11.90 -2.87 0.22
N LEU A 92 10.77 -2.32 0.66
CA LEU A 92 10.59 -0.89 0.88
C LEU A 92 11.57 -0.35 1.95
N THR A 93 11.81 -1.13 3.01
CA THR A 93 12.82 -0.78 4.02
C THR A 93 14.20 -0.66 3.37
N GLY A 94 14.65 -1.68 2.64
CA GLY A 94 15.94 -1.64 1.94
C GLY A 94 16.02 -0.54 0.88
N PHE A 95 14.92 -0.26 0.18
CA PHE A 95 14.83 0.84 -0.78
C PHE A 95 15.05 2.19 -0.09
N VAL A 96 14.33 2.46 1.00
CA VAL A 96 14.44 3.72 1.76
C VAL A 96 15.84 3.88 2.36
N GLU A 97 16.43 2.81 2.90
CA GLU A 97 17.81 2.81 3.40
C GLU A 97 18.85 3.06 2.30
N GLY A 98 18.55 2.65 1.06
CA GLY A 98 19.40 2.85 -0.10
C GLY A 98 19.28 4.24 -0.74
N LEU A 99 18.30 5.06 -0.34
CA LEU A 99 18.15 6.41 -0.87
C LEU A 99 19.28 7.32 -0.37
N PRO A 100 19.73 8.28 -1.21
CA PRO A 100 20.67 9.30 -0.74
C PRO A 100 20.03 10.09 0.39
N HIS A 101 20.80 10.45 1.41
CA HIS A 101 20.27 11.18 2.58
C HIS A 101 19.53 12.45 2.19
N THR A 102 19.95 13.11 1.11
CA THR A 102 19.31 14.31 0.55
C THR A 102 17.88 14.10 0.06
N ALA A 103 17.47 12.86 -0.22
CA ALA A 103 16.10 12.50 -0.56
C ALA A 103 15.20 12.30 0.67
N LEU A 104 15.79 12.20 1.87
CA LEU A 104 15.08 11.99 3.14
C LEU A 104 15.03 13.28 3.97
N ILE A 105 16.19 13.92 4.14
CA ILE A 105 16.35 15.15 4.91
C ILE A 105 17.62 15.89 4.47
N ALA A 106 17.54 17.20 4.26
CA ALA A 106 18.67 18.00 3.82
C ALA A 106 18.69 19.38 4.48
N ILE A 107 19.87 19.99 4.57
CA ILE A 107 19.99 21.42 4.89
C ILE A 107 20.07 22.18 3.57
N VAL A 108 19.03 22.93 3.25
CA VAL A 108 18.95 23.77 2.05
C VAL A 108 19.11 25.24 2.43
N VAL A 109 19.33 26.09 1.42
CA VAL A 109 19.28 27.54 1.58
C VAL A 109 17.95 28.02 1.02
N GLN A 110 17.16 28.70 1.85
CA GLN A 110 15.93 29.36 1.44
C GLN A 110 16.12 30.88 1.53
N SER A 111 15.39 31.62 0.70
CA SER A 111 15.40 33.08 0.73
C SER A 111 14.09 33.58 1.30
N TYR A 112 14.17 34.26 2.44
CA TYR A 112 13.05 34.97 3.07
C TYR A 112 13.41 36.45 3.09
N ASP A 113 12.60 37.29 2.45
CA ASP A 113 12.84 38.73 2.35
C ASP A 113 14.25 39.09 1.83
N ASN A 114 14.74 38.34 0.83
CA ASN A 114 16.11 38.41 0.29
C ASN A 114 17.24 38.03 1.27
N ILE A 115 16.93 37.49 2.45
CA ILE A 115 17.91 36.95 3.39
C ILE A 115 18.04 35.45 3.17
N GLN A 116 19.26 34.99 2.91
CA GLN A 116 19.56 33.57 2.78
C GLN A 116 19.68 32.92 4.16
N THR A 117 18.79 31.99 4.47
CA THR A 117 18.81 31.23 5.73
C THR A 117 18.96 29.74 5.47
N LYS A 118 19.60 29.03 6.40
CA LYS A 118 19.69 27.57 6.37
C LYS A 118 18.37 27.00 6.90
N HIS A 119 17.78 26.09 6.14
CA HIS A 119 16.53 25.42 6.48
C HIS A 119 16.71 23.89 6.43
N ILE A 120 16.11 23.18 7.39
CA ILE A 120 16.06 21.71 7.36
C ILE A 120 14.82 21.32 6.56
N GLU A 121 15.04 20.88 5.32
CA GLU A 121 14.01 20.44 4.39
C GLU A 121 13.82 18.92 4.48
N ARG A 122 12.57 18.47 4.46
CA ARG A 122 12.21 17.09 4.19
C ARG A 122 11.53 17.06 2.82
N PRO A 123 12.20 16.55 1.77
CA PRO A 123 11.62 16.54 0.43
C PRO A 123 10.23 15.90 0.42
N GLY A 124 9.27 16.53 -0.25
CA GLY A 124 7.90 16.02 -0.35
C GLY A 124 7.75 14.81 -1.29
N PHE A 125 8.80 14.46 -2.02
CA PHE A 125 8.78 13.43 -3.06
C PHE A 125 10.12 12.70 -3.18
N ILE A 126 10.05 11.50 -3.76
CA ILE A 126 11.17 10.73 -4.29
C ILE A 126 11.33 11.12 -5.75
N ALA A 127 12.55 11.45 -6.16
CA ALA A 127 12.80 11.84 -7.54
C ALA A 127 12.55 10.68 -8.53
N ALA A 128 12.21 11.03 -9.77
CA ALA A 128 11.73 10.09 -10.78
C ALA A 128 12.69 8.92 -11.05
N ALA A 129 14.01 9.17 -10.98
CA ALA A 129 15.03 8.16 -11.25
C ALA A 129 15.03 7.07 -10.18
N GLU A 130 14.93 7.45 -8.90
CA GLU A 130 14.85 6.54 -7.76
C GLU A 130 13.48 5.85 -7.72
N ALA A 131 12.40 6.58 -7.99
CA ALA A 131 11.04 6.04 -8.03
C ALA A 131 10.87 4.96 -9.12
N ALA A 132 11.66 5.00 -10.20
CA ALA A 132 11.64 3.98 -11.25
C ALA A 132 11.98 2.57 -10.73
N ALA A 133 12.94 2.46 -9.80
CA ALA A 133 13.32 1.19 -9.19
C ALA A 133 12.18 0.62 -8.33
N LEU A 134 11.48 1.48 -7.59
CA LEU A 134 10.31 1.10 -6.80
C LEU A 134 9.16 0.60 -7.70
N ARG A 135 8.90 1.28 -8.83
CA ARG A 135 7.85 0.90 -9.80
C ARG A 135 8.10 -0.44 -10.47
N ALA A 136 9.37 -0.75 -10.73
CA ALA A 136 9.78 -2.00 -11.36
C ALA A 136 9.92 -3.17 -10.37
N ALA A 137 9.69 -2.94 -9.06
CA ALA A 137 9.90 -3.95 -8.04
C ALA A 137 8.94 -5.13 -8.22
N PRO A 138 9.43 -6.38 -8.29
CA PRO A 138 8.57 -7.55 -8.37
C PRO A 138 7.66 -7.72 -7.15
N GLU A 139 8.08 -7.22 -5.98
CA GLU A 139 7.29 -7.23 -4.74
C GLU A 139 6.05 -6.34 -4.86
N LEU A 140 6.13 -5.20 -5.56
CA LEU A 140 4.97 -4.33 -5.83
C LEU A 140 3.97 -5.05 -6.72
N ALA A 141 4.45 -5.67 -7.81
CA ALA A 141 3.60 -6.42 -8.72
C ALA A 141 2.93 -7.63 -8.03
N ALA A 142 3.68 -8.36 -7.20
CA ALA A 142 3.15 -9.48 -6.42
C ALA A 142 2.09 -9.04 -5.41
N LEU A 143 2.30 -7.88 -4.76
CA LEU A 143 1.33 -7.32 -3.82
C LEU A 143 0.03 -6.91 -4.53
N ILE A 144 0.13 -6.21 -5.67
CA ILE A 144 -1.04 -5.86 -6.49
C ILE A 144 -1.81 -7.13 -6.89
N ALA A 145 -1.12 -8.15 -7.40
CA ALA A 145 -1.73 -9.40 -7.81
C ALA A 145 -2.42 -10.13 -6.65
N ALA A 146 -1.86 -10.09 -5.43
CA ALA A 146 -2.47 -10.68 -4.25
C ALA A 146 -3.76 -9.96 -3.85
N PHE A 147 -3.80 -8.62 -3.94
CA PHE A 147 -5.02 -7.85 -3.70
C PHE A 147 -6.09 -8.13 -4.77
N GLU A 148 -5.70 -8.18 -6.04
CA GLU A 148 -6.59 -8.49 -7.17
C GLU A 148 -7.21 -9.90 -7.04
N ALA A 149 -6.44 -10.89 -6.54
CA ALA A 149 -6.96 -12.24 -6.31
C ALA A 149 -8.09 -12.29 -5.25
N VAL A 150 -8.16 -11.32 -4.34
CA VAL A 150 -9.25 -11.20 -3.36
C VAL A 150 -10.52 -10.57 -3.97
N GLY A 151 -10.40 -9.88 -5.11
CA GLY A 151 -11.51 -9.20 -5.80
C GLY A 151 -11.33 -7.68 -5.94
N ALA A 152 -10.08 -7.20 -5.96
CA ALA A 152 -9.71 -5.78 -6.10
C ALA A 152 -9.43 -5.34 -7.55
#